data_AF-A0AAU7UZ29-F1
#
_entry.id   AF-A0AAU7UZ29-F1
#
_cell.length_a   1.000
_cell.length_b   1.000
_cell.length_c   1.000
_cell.angle_alpha   90.00
_cell.angle_beta   90.00
_cell.angle_gamma   90.00
#
_symmetry.space_group_name_H-M   'P 1'
#
loop_
_entity.id
_entity.type
_entity.pdbx_description
1 polymer ?
#
loop_
_entity_poly.entity_id
_entity_poly.type
_entity_poly.pdbx_seq_one_letter_code
_entity_poly.pdbx_strand_id
1 'polypeptide(L)'
;MTHDNSDDARLAAETASGAGELLLTVRAIESDALTGRELGRRGDHAANTYILERLATARPGDAVLSEESADDPARVGADRVWIIDPLDGSKEYGMPDHVDWAVHIALWEAGRGLTAAAVAQPAIGVVHSTADPVPAPRPARRRPRIVISGSRPPAFVFDLARDLGADLIRMGSAGAKAMAVVRGEADAYIHAGGQWEWDSAAPVAVARAAGLHCARIDGSELEYNRPHPYLPDLVICRADWAPEVMSALAAHATGPTDSPRAAMARAYIRSLVSHDASHVRLAEDAWRVENGERTGDSGIEIRDRLENGPEYRPIRRVRDLQFREWHHSVVARFVLDIAAGPGAETSVAVTEHFDIPAGEIRSIVAIIEPAQGNS
;
A
#
# COMPACT_ATOMS: atom_id res chain seq x y z
N MET A 1 -27.53 -18.47 4.62
CA MET A 1 -26.80 -19.60 5.21
C MET A 1 -25.75 -19.01 6.12
N THR A 2 -25.64 -19.45 7.37
CA THR A 2 -24.56 -19.02 8.27
C THR A 2 -23.27 -19.69 7.78
N HIS A 3 -22.45 -18.95 7.04
CA HIS A 3 -21.13 -19.42 6.66
C HIS A 3 -20.29 -19.58 7.94
N ASP A 4 -19.70 -20.75 8.13
CA ASP A 4 -18.83 -21.02 9.26
C ASP A 4 -17.54 -20.22 9.07
N ASN A 5 -17.19 -19.40 10.07
CA ASN A 5 -15.99 -18.58 10.09
C ASN A 5 -14.71 -19.43 9.88
N SER A 6 -14.76 -20.71 10.25
CA SER A 6 -13.68 -21.66 10.01
C SER A 6 -13.47 -21.97 8.52
N ASP A 7 -14.54 -22.01 7.72
CA ASP A 7 -14.48 -22.30 6.28
C ASP A 7 -13.94 -21.11 5.49
N ASP A 8 -14.34 -19.89 5.85
CA ASP A 8 -13.80 -18.66 5.23
C ASP A 8 -12.30 -18.49 5.55
N ALA A 9 -11.87 -18.77 6.78
CA ALA A 9 -10.47 -18.71 7.14
C ALA A 9 -9.62 -19.75 6.40
N ARG A 10 -10.14 -20.97 6.23
CA ARG A 10 -9.50 -22.02 5.44
C ARG A 10 -9.43 -21.64 3.96
N LEU A 11 -10.52 -21.09 3.40
CA LEU A 11 -10.53 -20.58 2.02
C LEU A 11 -9.48 -19.49 1.82
N ALA A 12 -9.33 -18.56 2.78
CA ALA A 12 -8.29 -17.54 2.72
C ALA A 12 -6.89 -18.17 2.66
N ALA A 13 -6.60 -19.14 3.53
CA ALA A 13 -5.31 -19.83 3.59
C ALA A 13 -4.99 -20.60 2.31
N GLU A 14 -5.95 -21.39 1.81
CA GLU A 14 -5.77 -22.16 0.58
C GLU A 14 -5.61 -21.25 -0.65
N THR A 15 -6.33 -20.12 -0.69
CA THR A 15 -6.24 -19.14 -1.78
C THR A 15 -4.89 -18.43 -1.77
N ALA A 16 -4.42 -17.98 -0.60
CA ALA A 16 -3.11 -17.36 -0.46
C ALA A 16 -1.96 -18.33 -0.80
N SER A 17 -2.07 -19.59 -0.36
CA SER A 17 -1.09 -20.63 -0.68
C SER A 17 -1.02 -20.91 -2.19
N GLY A 18 -2.18 -21.10 -2.83
CA GLY A 18 -2.25 -21.39 -4.27
C GLY A 18 -1.76 -20.23 -5.14
N ALA A 19 -2.09 -18.99 -4.79
CA ALA A 19 -1.54 -17.80 -5.45
C ALA A 19 -0.01 -17.72 -5.26
N GLY A 20 0.48 -18.05 -4.07
CA GLY A 20 1.91 -18.12 -3.78
C GLY A 20 2.67 -19.15 -4.61
N GLU A 21 2.13 -20.35 -4.77
CA GLU A 21 2.68 -21.40 -5.64
C GLU A 21 2.71 -20.98 -7.12
N LEU A 22 1.65 -20.32 -7.59
CA LEU A 22 1.59 -19.74 -8.92
C LEU A 22 2.70 -18.69 -9.12
N LEU A 23 2.86 -17.77 -8.17
CA LEU A 23 3.91 -16.75 -8.21
C LEU A 23 5.31 -17.35 -8.23
N LEU A 24 5.58 -18.39 -7.43
CA LEU A 24 6.86 -19.11 -7.49
C LEU A 24 7.10 -19.73 -8.87
N THR A 25 6.05 -20.28 -9.49
CA THR A 25 6.11 -20.87 -10.83
C THR A 25 6.41 -19.81 -11.89
N VAL A 26 5.69 -18.68 -11.87
CA VAL A 26 5.92 -17.55 -12.77
C VAL A 26 7.36 -17.03 -12.63
N ARG A 27 7.82 -16.80 -11.39
CA ARG A 27 9.19 -16.33 -11.12
C ARG A 27 10.24 -17.32 -11.63
N ALA A 28 10.04 -18.62 -11.44
CA ALA A 28 10.99 -19.65 -11.89
C ALA A 28 11.08 -19.76 -13.42
N ILE A 29 9.99 -19.53 -14.14
CA ILE A 29 9.93 -19.68 -15.61
C ILE A 29 10.35 -18.39 -16.32
N GLU A 30 9.94 -17.24 -15.82
CA GLU A 30 9.99 -15.97 -16.58
C GLU A 30 11.09 -15.00 -16.10
N SER A 31 11.80 -15.29 -14.99
CA SER A 31 12.80 -14.37 -14.42
C SER A 31 14.02 -14.11 -15.31
N ASP A 32 14.42 -15.07 -16.14
CA ASP A 32 15.51 -14.87 -17.10
C ASP A 32 15.09 -14.03 -18.33
N ALA A 33 13.79 -13.98 -18.62
CA ALA A 33 13.25 -13.35 -19.82
C ALA A 33 12.71 -11.93 -19.58
N LEU A 34 12.26 -11.64 -18.36
CA LEU A 34 11.63 -10.37 -17.99
C LEU A 34 12.56 -9.53 -17.10
N THR A 35 12.50 -8.21 -17.26
CA THR A 35 13.06 -7.32 -16.23
C THR A 35 12.30 -7.48 -14.92
N GLY A 36 12.90 -7.14 -13.79
CA GLY A 36 12.23 -7.27 -12.48
C GLY A 36 10.89 -6.53 -12.39
N ARG A 37 10.75 -5.38 -13.07
CA ARG A 37 9.49 -4.63 -13.12
C ARG A 37 8.42 -5.37 -13.95
N GLU A 38 8.79 -5.88 -15.12
CA GLU A 38 7.89 -6.65 -15.97
C GLU A 38 7.46 -7.96 -15.27
N LEU A 39 8.39 -8.60 -14.57
CA LEU A 39 8.14 -9.79 -13.79
C LEU A 39 7.14 -9.52 -12.65
N GLY A 40 7.29 -8.41 -11.94
CA GLY A 40 6.32 -7.94 -10.93
C GLY A 40 4.92 -7.86 -11.51
N ARG A 41 4.73 -7.05 -12.56
CA ARG A 41 3.42 -6.87 -13.24
C ARG A 41 2.81 -8.19 -13.73
N ARG A 42 3.66 -9.06 -14.26
CA ARG A 42 3.26 -10.38 -14.73
C ARG A 42 2.76 -11.26 -13.57
N GLY A 43 3.42 -11.18 -12.42
CA GLY A 43 3.03 -11.84 -11.17
C GLY A 43 1.73 -11.28 -10.61
N ASP A 44 1.64 -9.95 -10.46
CA ASP A 44 0.46 -9.22 -9.98
C ASP A 44 -0.79 -9.66 -10.77
N HIS A 45 -0.72 -9.59 -12.11
CA HIS A 45 -1.82 -10.00 -12.99
C HIS A 45 -2.18 -11.49 -12.82
N ALA A 46 -1.20 -12.40 -12.79
CA ALA A 46 -1.46 -13.83 -12.69
C ALA A 46 -2.15 -14.20 -11.37
N ALA A 47 -1.62 -13.67 -10.27
CA ALA A 47 -2.14 -13.91 -8.94
C ALA A 47 -3.54 -13.31 -8.80
N ASN A 48 -3.78 -12.09 -9.33
CA ASN A 48 -5.09 -11.46 -9.30
C ASN A 48 -6.14 -12.31 -10.02
N THR A 49 -5.86 -12.75 -11.26
CA THR A 49 -6.78 -13.62 -12.00
C THR A 49 -7.10 -14.90 -11.22
N TYR A 50 -6.09 -15.58 -10.70
CA TYR A 50 -6.27 -16.80 -9.91
C TYR A 50 -7.15 -16.59 -8.67
N ILE A 51 -6.87 -15.52 -7.90
CA ILE A 51 -7.60 -15.23 -6.67
C ILE A 51 -9.06 -14.88 -6.99
N LEU A 52 -9.30 -14.03 -7.99
CA LEU A 52 -10.65 -13.63 -8.39
C LEU A 52 -11.50 -14.82 -8.86
N GLU A 53 -10.94 -15.70 -9.70
CA GLU A 53 -11.63 -16.91 -10.17
C GLU A 53 -11.99 -17.85 -9.00
N ARG A 54 -11.06 -18.03 -8.07
CA ARG A 54 -11.26 -18.88 -6.90
C ARG A 54 -12.33 -18.32 -5.96
N LEU A 55 -12.28 -17.03 -5.68
CA LEU A 55 -13.28 -16.35 -4.83
C LEU A 55 -14.65 -16.33 -5.50
N ALA A 56 -14.74 -16.01 -6.79
CA ALA A 56 -16.01 -16.04 -7.53
C ALA A 56 -16.65 -17.44 -7.54
N THR A 57 -15.84 -18.50 -7.60
CA THR A 57 -16.32 -19.89 -7.55
C THR A 57 -16.81 -20.27 -6.15
N ALA A 58 -16.02 -19.95 -5.11
CA ALA A 58 -16.30 -20.38 -3.74
C ALA A 58 -17.32 -19.50 -3.01
N ARG A 59 -17.38 -18.21 -3.37
CA ARG A 59 -18.17 -17.15 -2.72
C ARG A 59 -18.73 -16.17 -3.78
N PRO A 60 -19.59 -16.62 -4.70
CA PRO A 60 -20.09 -15.79 -5.80
C PRO A 60 -20.92 -14.55 -5.37
N GLY A 61 -21.34 -14.47 -4.10
CA GLY A 61 -22.10 -13.35 -3.56
C GLY A 61 -21.27 -12.33 -2.78
N ASP A 62 -19.99 -12.61 -2.52
CA ASP A 62 -19.13 -11.69 -1.79
C ASP A 62 -18.51 -10.67 -2.77
N ALA A 63 -18.40 -9.41 -2.37
CA ALA A 63 -17.69 -8.41 -3.17
C ALA A 63 -16.17 -8.57 -2.99
N VAL A 64 -15.39 -7.98 -3.90
CA VAL A 64 -13.92 -8.02 -3.84
C VAL A 64 -13.35 -6.62 -4.04
N LEU A 65 -12.42 -6.24 -3.17
CA LEU A 65 -11.52 -5.11 -3.33
C LEU A 65 -10.12 -5.67 -3.58
N SER A 66 -9.61 -5.50 -4.80
CA SER A 66 -8.26 -5.92 -5.18
C SER A 66 -7.39 -4.70 -5.49
N GLU A 67 -6.10 -4.77 -5.14
CA GLU A 67 -5.11 -3.81 -5.63
C GLU A 67 -5.14 -3.72 -7.17
N GLU A 68 -5.20 -4.90 -7.81
CA GLU A 68 -4.99 -5.12 -9.25
C GLU A 68 -6.28 -5.04 -10.08
N SER A 69 -7.34 -4.46 -9.54
CA SER A 69 -8.61 -4.31 -10.26
C SER A 69 -9.25 -2.97 -9.97
N ALA A 70 -10.02 -2.49 -10.96
CA ALA A 70 -10.87 -1.33 -10.79
C ALA A 70 -11.81 -1.57 -9.60
N ASP A 71 -11.95 -0.56 -8.76
CA ASP A 71 -12.76 -0.65 -7.55
C ASP A 71 -14.25 -0.48 -7.90
N ASP A 72 -15.07 -1.53 -7.70
CA ASP A 72 -16.53 -1.41 -7.80
C ASP A 72 -17.09 -0.74 -6.54
N PRO A 73 -17.63 0.50 -6.63
CA PRO A 73 -18.14 1.21 -5.47
C PRO A 73 -19.28 0.49 -4.74
N ALA A 74 -19.93 -0.49 -5.40
CA ALA A 74 -20.97 -1.31 -4.78
C ALA A 74 -20.47 -2.07 -3.53
N ARG A 75 -19.16 -2.36 -3.42
CA ARG A 75 -18.58 -3.04 -2.25
C ARG A 75 -18.84 -2.32 -0.93
N VAL A 76 -18.97 -0.99 -0.95
CA VAL A 76 -19.15 -0.17 0.27
C VAL A 76 -20.48 -0.51 0.96
N GLY A 77 -21.48 -0.94 0.17
CA GLY A 77 -22.78 -1.38 0.67
C GLY A 77 -22.92 -2.88 0.85
N ALA A 78 -21.88 -3.66 0.55
CA ALA A 78 -21.92 -5.13 0.64
C ALA A 78 -21.70 -5.59 2.09
N ASP A 79 -22.35 -6.70 2.47
CA ASP A 79 -22.20 -7.29 3.80
C ASP A 79 -20.86 -8.03 3.98
N ARG A 80 -20.27 -8.49 2.88
CA ARG A 80 -19.06 -9.31 2.84
C ARG A 80 -18.16 -8.85 1.71
N VAL A 81 -16.91 -8.51 2.04
CA VAL A 81 -15.92 -8.01 1.09
C VAL A 81 -14.58 -8.71 1.31
N TRP A 82 -14.07 -9.38 0.27
CA TRP A 82 -12.70 -9.86 0.24
C TRP A 82 -11.77 -8.71 -0.12
N ILE A 83 -10.82 -8.39 0.75
CA ILE A 83 -9.81 -7.36 0.52
C ILE A 83 -8.49 -8.09 0.26
N ILE A 84 -7.96 -7.96 -0.95
CA ILE A 84 -6.85 -8.77 -1.44
C ILE A 84 -5.71 -7.92 -1.99
N ASP A 85 -4.50 -8.38 -1.70
CA ASP A 85 -3.25 -7.95 -2.35
C ASP A 85 -2.67 -9.18 -3.03
N PRO A 86 -2.79 -9.30 -4.37
CA PRO A 86 -2.30 -10.46 -5.09
C PRO A 86 -0.79 -10.67 -4.98
N LEU A 87 -0.01 -9.60 -4.77
CA LEU A 87 1.44 -9.63 -4.67
C LEU A 87 1.96 -8.36 -3.97
N ASP A 88 2.00 -8.41 -2.64
CA ASP A 88 2.57 -7.33 -1.85
C ASP A 88 4.10 -7.40 -1.91
N GLY A 89 4.71 -6.31 -2.40
CA GLY A 89 6.15 -6.24 -2.64
C GLY A 89 6.54 -6.74 -4.04
N SER A 90 5.79 -6.39 -5.09
CA SER A 90 6.10 -6.75 -6.49
C SER A 90 7.52 -6.33 -6.92
N LYS A 91 8.06 -5.26 -6.32
CA LYS A 91 9.45 -4.85 -6.49
C LYS A 91 10.42 -5.90 -5.94
N GLU A 92 10.24 -6.32 -4.69
CA GLU A 92 11.08 -7.35 -4.06
C GLU A 92 10.90 -8.71 -4.77
N TYR A 93 9.70 -9.06 -5.21
CA TYR A 93 9.44 -10.23 -6.04
C TYR A 93 10.25 -10.21 -7.36
N GLY A 94 10.32 -9.05 -8.01
CA GLY A 94 11.09 -8.82 -9.24
C GLY A 94 12.61 -8.82 -9.05
N MET A 95 13.12 -8.79 -7.82
CA MET A 95 14.56 -8.79 -7.53
C MET A 95 15.07 -10.22 -7.32
N PRO A 96 16.25 -10.60 -7.84
CA PRO A 96 16.84 -11.92 -7.54
C PRO A 96 17.06 -12.14 -6.04
N ASP A 97 16.90 -13.39 -5.57
CA ASP A 97 17.15 -13.85 -4.18
C ASP A 97 16.32 -13.19 -3.06
N HIS A 98 15.51 -12.17 -3.37
CA HIS A 98 14.61 -11.55 -2.39
C HIS A 98 13.46 -12.48 -2.01
N VAL A 99 13.17 -12.48 -0.70
CA VAL A 99 12.16 -13.34 -0.05
C VAL A 99 11.09 -12.55 0.70
N ASP A 100 11.22 -11.22 0.74
CA ASP A 100 10.37 -10.29 1.47
C ASP A 100 9.24 -9.73 0.59
N TRP A 101 8.39 -10.65 0.11
CA TRP A 101 7.13 -10.40 -0.62
C TRP A 101 6.05 -11.38 -0.14
N ALA A 102 4.79 -11.03 -0.35
CA ALA A 102 3.66 -11.76 0.23
C ALA A 102 2.42 -11.79 -0.68
N VAL A 103 1.42 -12.59 -0.28
CA VAL A 103 0.05 -12.54 -0.80
C VAL A 103 -0.90 -12.30 0.36
N HIS A 104 -1.83 -11.35 0.24
CA HIS A 104 -2.82 -11.04 1.27
C HIS A 104 -4.22 -11.43 0.84
N ILE A 105 -4.89 -12.22 1.68
CA ILE A 105 -6.31 -12.54 1.52
C ILE A 105 -7.00 -12.24 2.84
N ALA A 106 -7.92 -11.28 2.87
CA ALA A 106 -8.74 -10.98 4.03
C ALA A 106 -10.22 -10.91 3.67
N LEU A 107 -11.06 -11.34 4.59
CA LEU A 107 -12.51 -11.15 4.54
C LEU A 107 -12.90 -10.13 5.60
N TRP A 108 -13.58 -9.09 5.14
CA TRP A 108 -14.27 -8.13 5.97
C TRP A 108 -15.79 -8.41 5.94
N GLU A 109 -16.44 -8.28 7.10
CA GLU A 109 -17.89 -8.43 7.24
C GLU A 109 -18.51 -7.24 7.97
N ALA A 110 -19.64 -6.75 7.45
CA ALA A 110 -20.35 -5.61 7.99
C ALA A 110 -20.72 -5.84 9.48
N GLY A 111 -20.37 -4.87 10.32
CA GLY A 111 -20.60 -4.93 11.77
C GLY A 111 -19.69 -5.89 12.54
N ARG A 112 -18.84 -6.68 11.86
CA ARG A 112 -17.88 -7.62 12.49
C ARG A 112 -16.42 -7.27 12.23
N GLY A 113 -16.13 -6.50 11.18
CA GLY A 113 -14.77 -6.16 10.79
C GLY A 113 -14.07 -7.32 10.07
N LEU A 114 -12.77 -7.48 10.27
CA LEU A 114 -12.00 -8.57 9.66
C LEU A 114 -12.24 -9.89 10.39
N THR A 115 -12.79 -10.89 9.70
CA THR A 115 -13.25 -12.15 10.33
C THR A 115 -12.49 -13.38 9.86
N ALA A 116 -11.87 -13.34 8.68
CA ALA A 116 -10.99 -14.37 8.17
C ALA A 116 -9.82 -13.75 7.41
N ALA A 117 -8.61 -14.32 7.51
CA ALA A 117 -7.48 -13.87 6.73
C ALA A 117 -6.36 -14.91 6.59
N ALA A 118 -5.51 -14.70 5.59
CA ALA A 118 -4.23 -15.35 5.45
C ALA A 118 -3.19 -14.43 4.78
N VAL A 119 -1.94 -14.60 5.22
CA VAL A 119 -0.75 -14.00 4.61
C VAL A 119 0.18 -15.13 4.20
N ALA A 120 0.40 -15.31 2.90
CA ALA A 120 1.41 -16.24 2.40
C ALA A 120 2.73 -15.51 2.18
N GLN A 121 3.85 -16.12 2.57
CA GLN A 121 5.20 -15.71 2.22
C GLN A 121 5.86 -16.85 1.42
N PRO A 122 5.62 -16.91 0.10
CA PRO A 122 5.89 -18.12 -0.67
C PRO A 122 7.37 -18.47 -0.73
N ALA A 123 8.25 -17.47 -0.81
CA ALA A 123 9.70 -17.67 -0.87
C ALA A 123 10.31 -18.37 0.36
N ILE A 124 9.62 -18.34 1.52
CA ILE A 124 10.03 -19.06 2.73
C ILE A 124 9.11 -20.24 3.06
N GLY A 125 8.10 -20.53 2.21
CA GLY A 125 7.19 -21.67 2.37
C GLY A 125 6.26 -21.58 3.58
N VAL A 126 5.85 -20.37 3.98
CA VAL A 126 5.00 -20.15 5.18
C VAL A 126 3.69 -19.47 4.82
N VAL A 127 2.60 -19.93 5.44
CA VAL A 127 1.28 -19.27 5.43
C VAL A 127 0.83 -19.08 6.87
N HIS A 128 0.55 -17.84 7.25
CA HIS A 128 -0.10 -17.53 8.52
C HIS A 128 -1.57 -17.22 8.28
N SER A 129 -2.47 -17.77 9.09
CA SER A 129 -3.92 -17.63 8.89
C SER A 129 -4.68 -17.56 10.20
N THR A 130 -5.87 -16.96 10.14
CA THR A 130 -6.85 -16.98 11.24
C THR A 130 -7.55 -18.33 11.40
N ALA A 131 -7.34 -19.30 10.49
CA ALA A 131 -7.91 -20.65 10.60
C ALA A 131 -7.25 -21.46 11.73
N ASP A 132 -5.94 -21.26 11.91
CA ASP A 132 -5.13 -21.89 12.96
C ASP A 132 -4.19 -20.84 13.55
N PRO A 133 -4.70 -19.93 14.40
CA PRO A 133 -3.92 -18.83 14.91
C PRO A 133 -2.89 -19.32 15.93
N VAL A 134 -1.62 -19.08 15.64
CA VAL A 134 -0.51 -19.33 16.57
C VAL A 134 -0.19 -18.04 17.33
N PRO A 135 -0.25 -18.03 18.68
CA PRO A 135 0.15 -16.87 19.46
C PRO A 135 1.58 -16.42 19.15
N ALA A 136 1.78 -15.12 18.95
CA ALA A 136 3.09 -14.57 18.66
C ALA A 136 4.05 -14.80 19.85
N PRO A 137 5.29 -15.25 19.61
CA PRO A 137 6.26 -15.47 20.67
C PRO A 137 6.69 -14.14 21.30
N ARG A 138 7.08 -14.19 22.59
CA ARG A 138 7.54 -13.02 23.35
C ARG A 138 9.03 -13.17 23.73
N PRO A 139 9.95 -12.99 22.79
CA PRO A 139 11.36 -13.11 23.07
C PRO A 139 11.82 -12.02 24.04
N ALA A 140 12.66 -12.39 25.01
CA ALA A 140 13.33 -11.45 25.87
C ALA A 140 14.50 -10.80 25.10
N ARG A 141 14.33 -9.55 24.66
CA ARG A 141 15.37 -8.79 23.98
C ARG A 141 15.82 -7.62 24.83
N ARG A 142 17.14 -7.37 24.87
CA ARG A 142 17.71 -6.19 25.52
C ARG A 142 17.33 -4.89 24.79
N ARG A 143 17.23 -4.95 23.46
CA ARG A 143 16.80 -3.84 22.60
C ARG A 143 15.67 -4.36 21.70
N PRO A 144 14.47 -3.75 21.76
CA PRO A 144 13.38 -4.12 20.86
C PRO A 144 13.75 -3.84 19.40
N ARG A 145 13.12 -4.57 18.49
CA ARG A 145 13.31 -4.41 17.05
C ARG A 145 12.06 -3.82 16.41
N ILE A 146 12.22 -2.71 15.71
CA ILE A 146 11.15 -2.07 14.95
C ILE A 146 11.43 -2.26 13.47
N VAL A 147 10.55 -2.97 12.79
CA VAL A 147 10.60 -3.12 11.34
C VAL A 147 9.88 -1.95 10.68
N ILE A 148 10.49 -1.42 9.61
CA ILE A 148 10.00 -0.28 8.83
C ILE A 148 10.17 -0.54 7.34
N SER A 149 9.44 0.24 6.52
CA SER A 149 9.60 0.22 5.06
C SER A 149 11.06 0.50 4.67
N GLY A 150 11.62 -0.36 3.82
CA GLY A 150 12.95 -0.15 3.26
C GLY A 150 13.05 1.08 2.36
N SER A 151 11.98 1.40 1.63
CA SER A 151 11.92 2.48 0.64
C SER A 151 11.39 3.80 1.20
N ARG A 152 10.41 3.75 2.12
CA ARG A 152 9.68 4.93 2.61
C ARG A 152 9.54 4.92 4.13
N PRO A 153 10.63 4.99 4.91
CA PRO A 153 10.55 5.04 6.36
C PRO A 153 9.94 6.37 6.83
N PRO A 154 9.05 6.38 7.85
CA PRO A 154 8.53 7.62 8.42
C PRO A 154 9.65 8.49 9.01
N ALA A 155 9.63 9.79 8.76
CA ALA A 155 10.67 10.71 9.23
C ALA A 155 10.86 10.67 10.76
N PHE A 156 9.77 10.53 11.50
CA PHE A 156 9.76 10.50 12.96
C PHE A 156 10.35 9.21 13.56
N VAL A 157 10.55 8.15 12.77
CA VAL A 157 10.87 6.83 13.32
C VAL A 157 12.26 6.77 13.96
N PHE A 158 13.21 7.61 13.52
CA PHE A 158 14.56 7.64 14.09
C PHE A 158 14.57 8.19 15.51
N ASP A 159 13.77 9.21 15.77
CA ASP A 159 13.64 9.82 17.09
C ASP A 159 12.85 8.90 18.03
N LEU A 160 11.78 8.29 17.52
CA LEU A 160 11.03 7.26 18.22
C LEU A 160 11.91 6.06 18.62
N ALA A 161 12.75 5.55 17.71
CA ALA A 161 13.62 4.41 17.99
C ALA A 161 14.67 4.73 19.05
N ARG A 162 15.22 5.96 19.02
CA ARG A 162 16.17 6.45 20.01
C ARG A 162 15.54 6.50 21.40
N ASP A 163 14.31 7.02 21.51
CA ASP A 163 13.61 7.13 22.78
C ASP A 163 13.21 5.76 23.36
N LEU A 164 12.82 4.81 22.49
CA LEU A 164 12.49 3.44 22.87
C LEU A 164 13.73 2.55 23.08
N GLY A 165 14.94 3.03 22.77
CA GLY A 165 16.15 2.22 22.79
C GLY A 165 16.14 1.06 21.77
N ALA A 166 15.36 1.18 20.71
CA ALA A 166 15.09 0.13 19.72
C ALA A 166 16.13 0.11 18.58
N ASP A 167 16.24 -1.04 17.91
CA ASP A 167 16.95 -1.21 16.65
C ASP A 167 15.95 -1.16 15.48
N LEU A 168 16.32 -0.45 14.41
CA LEU A 168 15.50 -0.35 13.20
C LEU A 168 15.94 -1.39 12.16
N ILE A 169 14.98 -2.13 11.62
CA ILE A 169 15.18 -3.10 10.54
C ILE A 169 14.38 -2.66 9.32
N ARG A 170 15.05 -2.57 8.17
CA ARG A 170 14.42 -2.28 6.88
C ARG A 170 13.99 -3.57 6.20
N MET A 171 12.79 -3.59 5.65
CA MET A 171 12.23 -4.75 4.94
C MET A 171 11.20 -4.29 3.88
N GLY A 172 11.13 -5.00 2.74
CA GLY A 172 10.06 -4.88 1.75
C GLY A 172 8.71 -5.37 2.28
N SER A 173 7.65 -5.32 1.47
CA SER A 173 6.30 -5.93 1.73
C SER A 173 5.62 -5.64 3.08
N ALA A 174 4.44 -5.03 3.09
CA ALA A 174 3.67 -4.86 4.34
C ALA A 174 3.42 -6.19 5.09
N GLY A 175 3.11 -7.26 4.35
CA GLY A 175 2.95 -8.62 4.83
C GLY A 175 4.21 -9.19 5.48
N ALA A 176 5.36 -9.11 4.80
CA ALA A 176 6.62 -9.59 5.35
C ALA A 176 6.97 -8.89 6.68
N LYS A 177 6.76 -7.57 6.75
CA LYS A 177 6.99 -6.78 7.98
C LYS A 177 6.08 -7.19 9.12
N ALA A 178 4.78 -7.32 8.87
CA ALA A 178 3.85 -7.74 9.90
C ALA A 178 4.13 -9.17 10.36
N MET A 179 4.42 -10.08 9.43
CA MET A 179 4.68 -11.48 9.77
C MET A 179 6.02 -11.67 10.49
N ALA A 180 7.01 -10.78 10.28
CA ALA A 180 8.20 -10.72 11.12
C ALA A 180 7.85 -10.44 12.60
N VAL A 181 6.81 -9.65 12.88
CA VAL A 181 6.31 -9.45 14.26
C VAL A 181 5.54 -10.68 14.74
N VAL A 182 4.71 -11.30 13.89
CA VAL A 182 3.95 -12.53 14.22
C VAL A 182 4.88 -13.68 14.58
N ARG A 183 5.99 -13.87 13.86
CA ARG A 183 7.03 -14.86 14.18
C ARG A 183 7.96 -14.42 15.32
N GLY A 184 7.79 -13.20 15.82
CA GLY A 184 8.62 -12.57 16.84
C GLY A 184 10.06 -12.33 16.43
N GLU A 185 10.37 -12.23 15.14
CA GLU A 185 11.66 -11.77 14.60
C GLU A 185 11.90 -10.28 14.88
N ALA A 186 10.78 -9.54 14.98
CA ALA A 186 10.66 -8.15 15.38
C ALA A 186 9.66 -7.97 16.54
N ASP A 187 9.68 -6.81 17.19
CA ASP A 187 8.80 -6.47 18.33
C ASP A 187 7.71 -5.46 17.94
N ALA A 188 7.94 -4.67 16.88
CA ALA A 188 6.93 -3.83 16.26
C ALA A 188 7.17 -3.67 14.75
N TYR A 189 6.10 -3.36 14.04
CA TYR A 189 6.06 -2.82 12.69
C TYR A 189 5.31 -1.49 12.76
N ILE A 190 5.98 -0.41 12.35
CA ILE A 190 5.42 0.93 12.31
C ILE A 190 5.47 1.44 10.88
N HIS A 191 4.34 1.89 10.37
CA HIS A 191 4.22 2.51 9.07
C HIS A 191 3.47 3.84 9.16
N ALA A 192 3.90 4.81 8.36
CA ALA A 192 3.20 6.07 8.14
C ALA A 192 3.60 6.66 6.79
N GLY A 193 2.75 7.53 6.25
CA GLY A 193 2.99 8.17 4.95
C GLY A 193 2.39 7.42 3.77
N GLY A 194 1.43 6.53 4.05
CA GLY A 194 0.47 6.00 3.09
C GLY A 194 0.61 4.53 2.77
N GLN A 195 -0.52 3.83 2.93
CA GLN A 195 -0.80 2.45 2.56
C GLN A 195 -2.28 2.35 2.17
N TRP A 196 -2.68 1.20 1.68
CA TRP A 196 -4.04 0.87 1.31
C TRP A 196 -4.61 -0.21 2.21
N GLU A 197 -5.92 -0.43 2.11
CA GLU A 197 -6.60 -1.45 2.89
C GLU A 197 -6.04 -2.86 2.59
N TRP A 198 -5.72 -3.18 1.33
CA TRP A 198 -5.14 -4.47 0.93
C TRP A 198 -3.72 -4.71 1.47
N ASP A 199 -2.92 -3.66 1.66
CA ASP A 199 -1.59 -3.77 2.30
C ASP A 199 -1.67 -4.28 3.74
N SER A 200 -2.79 -4.03 4.44
CA SER A 200 -2.88 -4.19 5.90
C SER A 200 -3.98 -5.11 6.39
N ALA A 201 -5.05 -5.34 5.63
CA ALA A 201 -6.21 -6.10 6.08
C ALA A 201 -5.82 -7.52 6.53
N ALA A 202 -5.17 -8.30 5.67
CA ALA A 202 -4.76 -9.66 6.05
C ALA A 202 -3.66 -9.67 7.12
N PRO A 203 -2.61 -8.84 7.01
CA PRO A 203 -1.61 -8.70 8.08
C PRO A 203 -2.18 -8.39 9.47
N VAL A 204 -3.13 -7.45 9.56
CA VAL A 204 -3.75 -7.03 10.81
C VAL A 204 -4.65 -8.11 11.39
N ALA A 205 -5.47 -8.76 10.55
CA ALA A 205 -6.31 -9.87 11.01
C ALA A 205 -5.48 -11.03 11.59
N VAL A 206 -4.41 -11.43 10.88
CA VAL A 206 -3.49 -12.47 11.35
C VAL A 206 -2.76 -12.03 12.63
N ALA A 207 -2.26 -10.80 12.69
CA ALA A 207 -1.58 -10.28 13.86
C ALA A 207 -2.48 -10.19 15.10
N ARG A 208 -3.73 -9.74 14.94
CA ARG A 208 -4.75 -9.75 16.01
C ARG A 208 -5.03 -11.16 16.50
N ALA A 209 -5.20 -12.12 15.59
CA ALA A 209 -5.42 -13.52 15.95
C ALA A 209 -4.20 -14.14 16.69
N ALA A 210 -2.99 -13.67 16.39
CA ALA A 210 -1.77 -14.01 17.12
C ALA A 210 -1.60 -13.29 18.47
N GLY A 211 -2.57 -12.45 18.88
CA GLY A 211 -2.56 -11.74 20.16
C GLY A 211 -1.67 -10.48 20.19
N LEU A 212 -1.36 -9.91 19.02
CA LEU A 212 -0.62 -8.65 18.90
C LEU A 212 -1.55 -7.44 19.00
N HIS A 213 -1.01 -6.31 19.42
CA HIS A 213 -1.69 -5.02 19.38
C HIS A 213 -1.61 -4.44 17.97
N CYS A 214 -2.75 -4.05 17.40
CA CYS A 214 -2.86 -3.47 16.07
C CYS A 214 -3.78 -2.24 16.12
N ALA A 215 -3.25 -1.07 15.74
CA ALA A 215 -3.97 0.20 15.75
C ALA A 215 -3.42 1.15 14.67
N ARG A 216 -4.09 2.27 14.47
CA ARG A 216 -3.51 3.46 13.84
C ARG A 216 -2.44 4.06 14.75
N ILE A 217 -1.54 4.88 14.21
CA ILE A 217 -0.45 5.45 15.02
C ILE A 217 -0.94 6.45 16.07
N ASP A 218 -2.16 6.97 15.91
CA ASP A 218 -2.85 7.80 16.89
C ASP A 218 -3.65 6.98 17.95
N GLY A 219 -3.64 5.65 17.82
CA GLY A 219 -4.33 4.72 18.71
C GLY A 219 -5.78 4.42 18.33
N SER A 220 -6.31 5.04 17.28
CA SER A 220 -7.65 4.72 16.77
C SER A 220 -7.69 3.34 16.08
N GLU A 221 -8.90 2.80 15.94
CA GLU A 221 -9.12 1.51 15.28
C GLU A 221 -8.79 1.55 13.78
N LEU A 222 -8.32 0.42 13.28
CA LEU A 222 -8.10 0.19 11.84
C LEU A 222 -9.44 -0.17 11.19
N GLU A 223 -9.96 0.75 10.38
CA GLU A 223 -11.22 0.57 9.65
C GLU A 223 -10.98 0.14 8.21
N TYR A 224 -11.90 -0.68 7.69
CA TYR A 224 -11.82 -1.28 6.36
C TYR A 224 -13.16 -1.19 5.64
N ASN A 225 -13.16 -1.51 4.35
CA ASN A 225 -14.24 -1.30 3.40
C ASN A 225 -14.72 0.16 3.35
N ARG A 226 -13.79 1.13 3.41
CA ARG A 226 -14.12 2.55 3.28
C ARG A 226 -14.27 2.92 1.80
N PRO A 227 -15.07 3.96 1.46
CA PRO A 227 -15.18 4.44 0.08
C PRO A 227 -13.86 4.87 -0.53
N HIS A 228 -12.91 5.32 0.31
CA HIS A 228 -11.52 5.51 -0.06
C HIS A 228 -10.70 4.48 0.70
N PRO A 229 -10.17 3.43 0.04
CA PRO A 229 -9.50 2.33 0.72
C PRO A 229 -8.06 2.69 1.14
N TYR A 230 -7.81 3.96 1.45
CA TYR A 230 -6.50 4.44 1.89
C TYR A 230 -6.39 4.34 3.41
N LEU A 231 -5.34 3.67 3.88
CA LEU A 231 -5.02 3.50 5.29
C LEU A 231 -3.63 4.11 5.54
N PRO A 232 -3.55 5.33 6.10
CA PRO A 232 -2.34 6.13 6.00
C PRO A 232 -1.13 5.60 6.79
N ASP A 233 -1.42 4.88 7.87
CA ASP A 233 -0.48 4.52 8.90
C ASP A 233 -1.04 3.37 9.73
N LEU A 234 -0.15 2.63 10.37
CA LEU A 234 -0.50 1.58 11.31
C LEU A 234 0.67 1.31 12.26
N VAL A 235 0.34 0.67 13.36
CA VAL A 235 1.28 0.00 14.26
C VAL A 235 0.79 -1.41 14.53
N ILE A 236 1.68 -2.39 14.37
CA ILE A 236 1.52 -3.76 14.84
C ILE A 236 2.66 -4.01 15.81
N CYS A 237 2.37 -4.30 17.07
CA CYS A 237 3.41 -4.54 18.07
C CYS A 237 2.97 -5.56 19.11
N ARG A 238 3.92 -6.03 19.90
CA ARG A 238 3.60 -6.88 21.05
C ARG A 238 2.68 -6.16 22.02
N ALA A 239 1.64 -6.85 22.49
CA ALA A 239 0.64 -6.27 23.39
C ALA A 239 1.22 -5.73 24.71
N ASP A 240 2.30 -6.34 25.21
CA ASP A 240 2.97 -5.89 26.44
C ASP A 240 3.88 -4.67 26.24
N TRP A 241 4.16 -4.29 25.00
CA TRP A 241 4.98 -3.12 24.64
C TRP A 241 4.16 -1.98 24.02
N ALA A 242 2.86 -2.22 23.80
CA ALA A 242 1.97 -1.25 23.18
C ALA A 242 1.90 0.10 23.93
N PRO A 243 1.80 0.17 25.28
CA PRO A 243 1.75 1.45 25.98
C PRO A 243 2.98 2.34 25.71
N GLU A 244 4.18 1.77 25.73
CA GLU A 244 5.42 2.49 25.46
C GLU A 244 5.51 2.94 24.00
N VAL A 245 5.18 2.06 23.05
CA VAL A 245 5.19 2.39 21.62
C VAL A 245 4.18 3.49 21.31
N MET A 246 2.96 3.40 21.84
CA MET A 246 1.92 4.42 21.62
C MET A 246 2.29 5.76 22.25
N SER A 247 2.90 5.77 23.44
CA SER A 247 3.40 7.00 24.06
C SER A 247 4.50 7.66 23.21
N ALA A 248 5.41 6.87 22.64
CA ALA A 248 6.46 7.39 21.77
C ALA A 248 5.88 7.89 20.42
N LEU A 249 4.90 7.19 19.86
CA LEU A 249 4.19 7.65 18.66
C LEU A 249 3.50 8.99 18.91
N ALA A 250 2.78 9.14 20.02
CA ALA A 250 2.12 10.40 20.36
C ALA A 250 3.11 11.57 20.51
N ALA A 251 4.36 11.31 20.93
CA ALA A 251 5.39 12.33 21.07
C ALA A 251 6.05 12.74 19.73
N HIS A 252 6.18 11.81 18.78
CA HIS A 252 7.00 11.98 17.57
C HIS A 252 6.20 12.06 16.27
N ALA A 253 5.04 11.40 16.18
CA ALA A 253 4.18 11.38 15.01
C ALA A 253 3.22 12.57 14.98
N THR A 254 3.75 13.80 15.11
CA THR A 254 2.94 15.03 15.22
C THR A 254 2.60 15.67 13.88
N GLY A 255 3.06 15.10 12.77
CA GLY A 255 2.80 15.61 11.42
C GLY A 255 1.35 15.35 10.99
N PRO A 256 0.74 16.26 10.20
CA PRO A 256 -0.58 15.99 9.65
C PRO A 256 -0.52 14.77 8.72
N THR A 257 -1.39 13.81 8.98
CA THR A 257 -1.65 12.70 8.06
C THR A 257 -2.47 13.21 6.90
N ASP A 258 -2.06 12.91 5.66
CA ASP A 258 -2.87 13.24 4.50
C ASP A 258 -4.27 12.63 4.62
N SER A 259 -5.28 13.36 4.17
CA SER A 259 -6.56 12.74 3.86
C SER A 259 -6.37 11.65 2.78
N PRO A 260 -7.31 10.71 2.64
CA PRO A 260 -7.30 9.75 1.54
C PRO A 260 -7.11 10.38 0.15
N ARG A 261 -7.79 11.50 -0.14
CA ARG A 261 -7.70 12.15 -1.45
C ARG A 261 -6.37 12.89 -1.62
N ALA A 262 -5.89 13.57 -0.58
CA ALA A 262 -4.59 14.23 -0.60
C ALA A 262 -3.46 13.20 -0.81
N ALA A 263 -3.58 12.02 -0.21
CA ALA A 263 -2.62 10.94 -0.41
C ALA A 263 -2.60 10.39 -1.85
N MET A 264 -3.77 10.25 -2.47
CA MET A 264 -3.89 9.87 -3.88
C MET A 264 -3.24 10.89 -4.81
N ALA A 265 -3.55 12.17 -4.62
CA ALA A 265 -2.90 13.25 -5.35
C ALA A 265 -1.38 13.26 -5.10
N ARG A 266 -0.93 13.01 -3.86
CA ARG A 266 0.49 12.89 -3.53
C ARG A 266 1.15 11.70 -4.22
N ALA A 267 0.50 10.55 -4.30
CA ALA A 267 1.03 9.38 -5.00
C ALA A 267 1.26 9.69 -6.49
N TYR A 268 0.29 10.35 -7.14
CA TYR A 268 0.43 10.88 -8.49
C TYR A 268 1.65 11.82 -8.61
N ILE A 269 1.72 12.86 -7.78
CA ILE A 269 2.78 13.87 -7.86
C ILE A 269 4.17 13.27 -7.58
N ARG A 270 4.28 12.28 -6.69
CA ARG A 270 5.54 11.56 -6.43
C ARG A 270 6.00 10.77 -7.67
N SER A 271 5.06 10.16 -8.39
CA SER A 271 5.36 9.38 -9.59
C SER A 271 5.98 10.21 -10.73
N LEU A 272 5.74 11.53 -10.75
CA LEU A 272 6.38 12.47 -11.69
C LEU A 272 7.92 12.44 -11.60
N VAL A 273 8.47 12.14 -10.42
CA VAL A 273 9.92 12.07 -10.17
C VAL A 273 10.40 10.62 -10.15
N SER A 274 9.64 9.71 -9.54
CA SER A 274 10.08 8.32 -9.36
C SER A 274 9.90 7.46 -10.61
N HIS A 275 9.03 7.88 -11.55
CA HIS A 275 8.59 7.07 -12.70
C HIS A 275 8.10 5.69 -12.27
N ASP A 276 7.45 5.66 -11.11
CA ASP A 276 6.86 4.50 -10.48
C ASP A 276 5.43 4.86 -10.15
N ALA A 277 4.51 4.35 -10.96
CA ALA A 277 3.09 4.62 -10.86
C ALA A 277 2.32 3.45 -10.26
N SER A 278 3.02 2.50 -9.61
CA SER A 278 2.42 1.34 -8.92
C SER A 278 1.35 1.74 -7.91
N HIS A 279 1.53 2.88 -7.23
CA HIS A 279 0.57 3.39 -6.25
C HIS A 279 -0.38 4.48 -6.79
N VAL A 280 -0.39 4.71 -8.11
CA VAL A 280 -1.26 5.72 -8.74
C VAL A 280 -2.57 5.07 -9.18
N ARG A 281 -3.64 5.37 -8.45
CA ARG A 281 -4.99 4.87 -8.76
C ARG A 281 -5.73 5.84 -9.67
N LEU A 282 -5.91 5.45 -10.92
CA LEU A 282 -6.66 6.17 -11.95
C LEU A 282 -7.86 5.31 -12.38
N ALA A 283 -9.02 5.95 -12.53
CA ALA A 283 -10.18 5.28 -13.13
C ALA A 283 -9.88 4.92 -14.60
N GLU A 284 -10.56 3.91 -15.15
CA GLU A 284 -10.38 3.50 -16.54
C GLU A 284 -10.60 4.67 -17.52
N ASP A 285 -11.67 5.46 -17.27
CA ASP A 285 -12.07 6.64 -18.03
C ASP A 285 -11.37 7.93 -17.57
N ALA A 286 -10.31 7.82 -16.76
CA ALA A 286 -9.61 8.98 -16.24
C ALA A 286 -8.93 9.79 -17.35
N TRP A 287 -8.83 11.09 -17.15
CA TRP A 287 -8.25 11.98 -18.16
C TRP A 287 -7.38 13.10 -17.63
N ARG A 288 -6.47 13.62 -18.48
CA ARG A 288 -5.53 14.69 -18.14
C ARG A 288 -5.56 15.84 -19.14
N VAL A 289 -5.54 17.06 -18.62
CA VAL A 289 -5.34 18.30 -19.38
C VAL A 289 -4.17 19.08 -18.77
N GLU A 290 -3.26 19.58 -19.61
CA GLU A 290 -2.14 20.45 -19.23
C GLU A 290 -2.26 21.78 -19.98
N ASN A 291 -2.36 22.90 -19.25
CA ASN A 291 -2.47 24.24 -19.84
C ASN A 291 -3.55 24.37 -20.96
N GLY A 292 -4.64 23.60 -20.83
CA GLY A 292 -5.76 23.58 -21.78
C GLY A 292 -5.64 22.54 -22.90
N GLU A 293 -4.49 21.88 -23.04
CA GLU A 293 -4.28 20.81 -24.01
C GLU A 293 -4.56 19.43 -23.40
N ARG A 294 -5.23 18.57 -24.17
CA ARG A 294 -5.51 17.19 -23.75
C ARG A 294 -4.23 16.35 -23.82
N THR A 295 -3.83 15.76 -22.70
CA THR A 295 -2.57 15.00 -22.58
C THR A 295 -2.76 13.59 -22.02
N GLY A 296 -3.99 13.15 -21.80
CA GLY A 296 -4.29 11.75 -21.54
C GLY A 296 -5.78 11.47 -21.61
N ASP A 297 -6.14 10.37 -22.26
CA ASP A 297 -7.53 9.99 -22.53
C ASP A 297 -7.99 8.73 -21.79
N SER A 298 -7.10 8.09 -21.03
CA SER A 298 -7.43 6.97 -20.14
C SER A 298 -6.49 6.89 -18.95
N GLY A 299 -6.92 6.21 -17.88
CA GLY A 299 -6.06 5.93 -16.73
C GLY A 299 -4.82 5.10 -17.09
N ILE A 300 -4.96 4.16 -18.02
CA ILE A 300 -3.85 3.33 -18.52
C ILE A 300 -2.80 4.18 -19.23
N GLU A 301 -3.23 5.06 -20.13
CA GLU A 301 -2.33 5.96 -20.87
C GLU A 301 -1.61 6.92 -19.92
N ILE A 302 -2.33 7.55 -18.98
CA ILE A 302 -1.72 8.47 -18.02
C ILE A 302 -0.66 7.75 -17.19
N ARG A 303 -0.94 6.53 -16.73
CA ARG A 303 -0.01 5.71 -15.96
C ARG A 303 1.23 5.33 -16.79
N ASP A 304 1.05 4.88 -18.03
CA ASP A 304 2.16 4.57 -18.93
C ASP A 304 3.04 5.80 -19.18
N ARG A 305 2.43 6.97 -19.39
CA ARG A 305 3.16 8.23 -19.53
C ARG A 305 3.95 8.57 -18.27
N LEU A 306 3.40 8.44 -17.06
CA LEU A 306 4.16 8.69 -15.82
C LEU A 306 5.42 7.83 -15.71
N GLU A 307 5.35 6.59 -16.17
CA GLU A 307 6.45 5.62 -16.06
C GLU A 307 7.47 5.72 -17.20
N ASN A 308 7.00 5.99 -18.43
CA ASN A 308 7.79 5.85 -19.64
C ASN A 308 7.93 7.15 -20.45
N GLY A 309 7.05 8.13 -20.19
CA GLY A 309 6.94 9.40 -20.90
C GLY A 309 8.22 10.24 -20.84
N PRO A 310 8.78 10.65 -21.98
CA PRO A 310 10.01 11.45 -22.01
C PRO A 310 9.85 12.82 -21.35
N GLU A 311 8.63 13.36 -21.25
CA GLU A 311 8.30 14.65 -20.65
C GLU A 311 8.58 14.69 -19.14
N TYR A 312 8.46 13.57 -18.43
CA TYR A 312 8.70 13.54 -16.98
C TYR A 312 10.17 13.30 -16.63
N ARG A 313 10.96 12.70 -17.53
CA ARG A 313 12.38 12.34 -17.27
C ARG A 313 13.28 13.49 -16.81
N PRO A 314 13.08 14.74 -17.27
CA PRO A 314 13.89 15.87 -16.79
C PRO A 314 13.54 16.31 -15.37
N ILE A 315 12.41 15.88 -14.79
CA ILE A 315 11.98 16.28 -13.46
C ILE A 315 12.90 15.66 -12.41
N ARG A 316 13.52 16.50 -11.58
CA ARG A 316 14.47 16.08 -10.54
C ARG A 316 13.81 16.03 -9.17
N ARG A 317 12.91 16.97 -8.90
CA ARG A 317 12.38 17.16 -7.55
C ARG A 317 11.04 17.88 -7.57
N VAL A 318 10.21 17.51 -6.60
CA VAL A 318 9.02 18.27 -6.17
C VAL A 318 9.35 18.99 -4.86
N ARG A 319 9.05 20.29 -4.77
CA ARG A 319 9.19 21.11 -3.57
C ARG A 319 7.90 21.82 -3.22
N ASP A 320 7.80 22.27 -1.97
CA ASP A 320 6.75 23.15 -1.48
C ASP A 320 5.32 22.63 -1.74
N LEU A 321 5.16 21.31 -1.71
CA LEU A 321 3.90 20.64 -2.00
C LEU A 321 2.87 20.89 -0.89
N GLN A 322 1.78 21.54 -1.27
CA GLN A 322 0.63 21.86 -0.42
C GLN A 322 -0.66 21.36 -1.06
N PHE A 323 -1.60 20.92 -0.22
CA PHE A 323 -2.92 20.49 -0.64
C PHE A 323 -4.02 21.40 -0.08
N ARG A 324 -5.07 21.59 -0.87
CA ARG A 324 -6.37 22.10 -0.43
C ARG A 324 -7.45 21.18 -0.95
N GLU A 325 -8.43 20.88 -0.11
CA GLU A 325 -9.49 19.92 -0.45
C GLU A 325 -10.87 20.58 -0.33
N TRP A 326 -11.75 20.26 -1.28
CA TRP A 326 -13.17 20.59 -1.19
C TRP A 326 -14.00 19.48 -1.86
N HIS A 327 -14.92 18.87 -1.12
CA HIS A 327 -15.74 17.76 -1.60
C HIS A 327 -14.90 16.60 -2.18
N HIS A 328 -15.00 16.37 -3.49
CA HIS A 328 -14.27 15.34 -4.22
C HIS A 328 -12.96 15.85 -4.82
N SER A 329 -12.70 17.15 -4.72
CA SER A 329 -11.60 17.77 -5.44
C SER A 329 -10.42 18.10 -4.54
N VAL A 330 -9.21 17.90 -5.07
CA VAL A 330 -7.94 18.25 -4.42
C VAL A 330 -7.21 19.21 -5.33
N VAL A 331 -6.82 20.38 -4.82
CA VAL A 331 -5.83 21.25 -5.47
C VAL A 331 -4.48 21.00 -4.82
N ALA A 332 -3.51 20.55 -5.60
CA ALA A 332 -2.12 20.50 -5.23
C ALA A 332 -1.38 21.71 -5.80
N ARG A 333 -0.57 22.38 -4.99
CA ARG A 333 0.36 23.41 -5.44
C ARG A 333 1.77 23.01 -5.05
N PHE A 334 2.69 23.05 -6.01
CA PHE A 334 4.08 22.65 -5.80
C PHE A 334 5.01 23.30 -6.83
N VAL A 335 6.30 23.18 -6.61
CA VAL A 335 7.34 23.58 -7.55
C VAL A 335 8.06 22.35 -8.06
N LEU A 336 8.24 22.26 -9.38
CA LEU A 336 9.08 21.26 -10.03
C LEU A 336 10.44 21.86 -10.36
N ASP A 337 11.51 21.18 -9.98
CA ASP A 337 12.85 21.45 -10.47
C ASP A 337 13.13 20.51 -11.65
N ILE A 338 13.45 21.09 -12.80
CA ILE A 338 13.55 20.41 -14.10
C ILE A 338 14.95 20.64 -14.67
N ALA A 339 15.60 19.57 -15.13
CA ALA A 339 16.88 19.67 -15.81
C ALA A 339 16.75 20.46 -17.13
N ALA A 340 17.54 21.52 -17.27
CA ALA A 340 17.56 22.41 -18.43
C ALA A 340 18.85 22.30 -19.27
N GLY A 341 19.72 21.35 -18.96
CA GLY A 341 21.01 21.12 -19.62
C GLY A 341 22.10 20.65 -18.65
N PRO A 342 23.36 20.54 -19.10
CA PRO A 342 24.47 20.12 -18.23
C PRO A 342 24.66 21.09 -17.06
N GLY A 343 24.30 20.66 -15.84
CA GLY A 343 24.44 21.44 -14.61
C GLY A 343 23.46 22.62 -14.46
N ALA A 344 22.45 22.74 -15.33
CA ALA A 344 21.43 23.78 -15.26
C ALA A 344 20.07 23.19 -14.87
N GLU A 345 19.39 23.85 -13.93
CA GLU A 345 18.03 23.53 -13.50
C GLU A 345 17.15 24.76 -13.69
N THR A 346 15.90 24.54 -14.10
CA THR A 346 14.85 25.55 -14.10
C THR A 346 13.72 25.10 -13.18
N SER A 347 12.98 26.04 -12.62
CA SER A 347 11.83 25.73 -11.78
C SER A 347 10.53 26.20 -12.43
N VAL A 348 9.48 25.40 -12.31
CA VAL A 348 8.11 25.76 -12.71
C VAL A 348 7.17 25.57 -11.53
N ALA A 349 6.24 26.50 -11.36
CA ALA A 349 5.14 26.38 -10.42
C ALA A 349 4.02 25.59 -11.07
N VAL A 350 3.48 24.61 -10.35
CA VAL A 350 2.41 23.75 -10.84
C VAL A 350 1.23 23.82 -9.88
N THR A 351 0.04 24.04 -10.44
CA THR A 351 -1.24 23.82 -9.76
C THR A 351 -1.96 22.67 -10.44
N GLU A 352 -2.12 21.53 -9.76
CA GLU A 352 -2.90 20.40 -10.26
C GLU A 352 -4.23 20.31 -9.53
N HIS A 353 -5.32 20.24 -10.29
CA HIS A 353 -6.66 19.97 -9.81
C HIS A 353 -7.00 18.51 -10.08
N PHE A 354 -7.25 17.75 -9.03
CA PHE A 354 -7.69 16.36 -9.09
C PHE A 354 -9.17 16.27 -8.77
N ASP A 355 -9.92 15.48 -9.54
CA ASP A 355 -11.25 14.99 -9.14
C ASP A 355 -11.15 13.54 -8.67
N ILE A 356 -11.52 13.30 -7.40
CA ILE A 356 -11.33 12.04 -6.69
C ILE A 356 -12.64 11.70 -5.94
N PRO A 357 -13.68 11.19 -6.64
CA PRO A 357 -14.96 10.91 -6.02
C PRO A 357 -14.86 9.84 -4.92
N ALA A 358 -14.29 8.68 -5.28
CA ALA A 358 -14.12 7.49 -4.43
C ALA A 358 -12.96 6.62 -4.96
N GLY A 359 -11.91 6.40 -4.16
CA GLY A 359 -10.86 5.39 -4.38
C GLY A 359 -9.96 5.52 -5.62
N GLU A 360 -10.35 6.31 -6.63
CA GLU A 360 -9.63 6.50 -7.89
C GLU A 360 -9.67 7.97 -8.36
N ILE A 361 -8.60 8.42 -9.03
CA ILE A 361 -8.52 9.74 -9.69
C ILE A 361 -9.26 9.65 -11.04
N ARG A 362 -10.25 10.52 -11.27
CA ARG A 362 -11.02 10.58 -12.53
C ARG A 362 -10.58 11.68 -13.48
N SER A 363 -10.05 12.78 -12.96
CA SER A 363 -9.51 13.81 -13.84
C SER A 363 -8.37 14.58 -13.18
N ILE A 364 -7.46 15.05 -14.02
CA ILE A 364 -6.33 15.89 -13.63
C ILE A 364 -6.25 17.08 -14.57
N VAL A 365 -6.35 18.29 -14.02
CA VAL A 365 -6.11 19.54 -14.76
C VAL A 365 -4.88 20.21 -14.17
N ALA A 366 -3.80 20.25 -14.94
CA ALA A 366 -2.56 20.89 -14.54
C ALA A 366 -2.42 22.27 -15.19
N ILE A 367 -2.08 23.25 -14.37
CA ILE A 367 -1.68 24.59 -14.79
C ILE A 367 -0.20 24.73 -14.43
N ILE A 368 0.64 24.93 -15.44
CA ILE A 368 2.10 25.00 -15.30
C ILE A 368 2.55 26.40 -15.71
N GLU A 369 3.17 27.11 -14.78
CA GLU A 369 3.63 28.48 -14.93
C GLU A 369 5.13 28.57 -14.58
N PRO A 370 5.89 29.51 -15.16
CA PRO A 370 7.25 29.77 -14.72
C PRO A 370 7.28 30.07 -13.21
N ALA A 371 8.18 29.43 -12.46
CA ALA A 371 8.33 29.77 -11.05
C ALA A 371 8.85 31.21 -10.97
N GLN A 372 8.10 32.12 -10.33
CA GLN A 372 8.61 33.46 -10.09
C GLN A 372 9.84 33.35 -9.18
N GLY A 373 10.99 33.82 -9.65
CA GLY A 373 12.18 33.91 -8.82
C GLY A 373 11.87 34.81 -7.63
N ASN A 374 12.14 34.34 -6.40
CA ASN A 374 12.18 35.22 -5.24
C ASN A 374 13.17 36.35 -5.56
N SER A 375 12.62 37.54 -5.81
CA SER A 375 13.39 38.78 -5.95
C SER A 375 13.85 39.26 -4.58
#